data_AF-A0A847VQD5-F1
#
_entry.id   AF-A0A847VQD5-F1
#
_cell.length_a   1.000
_cell.length_b   1.000
_cell.length_c   1.000
_cell.angle_alpha   90.00
_cell.angle_beta   90.00
_cell.angle_gamma   90.00
#
_symmetry.space_group_name_H-M   'P 1'
#
loop_
_entity.id
_entity.type
_entity.pdbx_description
1 polymer ?
#
loop_
_entity_poly.entity_id
_entity_poly.type
_entity_poly.pdbx_seq_one_letter_code
_entity_poly.pdbx_strand_id
1 'polypeptide(L)'
;MSLEISKINKIVRQPEDLLRIFLAFVFLTAGLFRIFNYDLAIAEFSFLRMPVFLCPLVIIFEIGAGIFLLFNKYVKQVYLALIVFLIFVLSLALVIRGEAMIASAGELFVFDLTATDWFLHFVFLLIAVMLLAKKK
;
A
#
# COMPACT_ATOMS: atom_id res chain seq x y z
N MET A 1 34.44 4.50 15.08
CA MET A 1 33.48 3.38 15.26
C MET A 1 32.19 3.80 15.98
N SER A 2 32.23 4.67 17.01
CA SER A 2 31.02 5.15 17.72
C SER A 2 30.13 6.10 16.90
N LEU A 3 30.67 6.77 15.89
CA LEU A 3 29.95 7.72 15.03
C LEU A 3 29.01 7.05 14.00
N GLU A 4 29.28 5.81 13.61
CA GLU A 4 28.41 5.09 12.67
C GLU A 4 27.21 4.44 13.36
N ILE A 5 27.42 3.91 14.57
CA ILE A 5 26.35 3.35 15.41
C ILE A 5 25.29 4.42 15.75
N SER A 6 25.70 5.67 15.95
CA SER A 6 24.76 6.77 16.24
C SER A 6 23.90 7.17 15.03
N LYS A 7 24.39 6.97 13.81
CA LYS A 7 23.63 7.21 12.57
C LYS A 7 22.59 6.11 12.33
N ILE A 8 22.92 4.86 12.63
CA ILE A 8 21.97 3.73 12.55
C ILE A 8 20.83 3.92 13.56
N ASN A 9 21.14 4.37 14.78
CA ASN A 9 20.15 4.74 15.81
C ASN A 9 19.31 6.00 15.49
N LYS A 10 19.53 6.65 14.34
CA LYS A 10 18.77 7.83 13.92
C LYS A 10 17.66 7.50 12.91
N ILE A 11 17.68 6.29 12.34
CA ILE A 11 16.73 5.87 11.29
C ILE A 11 15.37 5.44 11.89
N VAL A 12 15.35 5.02 13.15
CA VAL A 12 14.13 4.63 13.89
C VAL A 12 14.02 5.50 15.13
N ARG A 13 13.71 6.79 14.95
CA ARG A 13 13.46 7.70 16.08
C ARG A 13 11.99 8.06 16.24
N GLN A 14 11.20 7.92 15.18
CA GLN A 14 9.78 8.29 15.18
C GLN A 14 8.94 7.16 14.56
N PRO A 15 7.72 6.92 15.06
CA PRO A 15 6.80 5.92 14.50
C PRO A 15 6.58 6.08 12.98
N GLU A 16 6.64 7.33 12.51
CA GLU A 16 6.53 7.73 11.11
C GLU A 16 7.62 7.13 10.22
N ASP A 17 8.85 6.99 10.72
CA ASP A 17 9.95 6.39 9.96
C ASP A 17 9.72 4.89 9.74
N LEU A 18 9.20 4.20 10.76
CA LEU A 18 8.84 2.78 10.65
C LEU A 18 7.70 2.58 9.66
N LEU A 19 6.65 3.40 9.73
CA LEU A 19 5.53 3.36 8.79
C LEU A 19 5.99 3.59 7.35
N ARG A 20 6.91 4.55 7.13
CA ARG A 20 7.51 4.78 5.82
C ARG A 20 8.26 3.54 5.31
N ILE A 21 9.08 2.92 6.16
CA ILE A 21 9.86 1.73 5.80
C ILE A 21 8.92 0.55 5.49
N PHE A 22 7.90 0.31 6.29
CA PHE A 22 6.91 -0.73 6.01
C PHE A 22 6.18 -0.46 4.69
N LEU A 23 5.76 0.78 4.44
CA LEU A 23 5.14 1.14 3.18
C LEU A 23 6.10 0.93 2.00
N ALA A 24 7.38 1.27 2.15
CA ALA A 24 8.40 1.00 1.15
C ALA A 24 8.48 -0.49 0.80
N PHE A 25 8.49 -1.36 1.83
CA PHE A 25 8.49 -2.81 1.62
C PHE A 25 7.23 -3.32 0.94
N VAL A 26 6.05 -2.80 1.30
CA VAL A 26 4.78 -3.15 0.64
C VAL A 26 4.87 -2.88 -0.86
N PHE A 27 5.34 -1.69 -1.26
CA PHE A 27 5.46 -1.33 -2.67
C PHE A 27 6.55 -2.11 -3.40
N LEU A 28 7.71 -2.33 -2.78
CA LEU A 28 8.77 -3.15 -3.37
C LEU A 28 8.34 -4.60 -3.60
N THR A 29 7.67 -5.20 -2.60
CA THR A 29 7.20 -6.59 -2.71
C THR A 29 6.07 -6.72 -3.72
N ALA A 30 5.14 -5.77 -3.78
CA ALA A 30 4.09 -5.74 -4.81
C ALA A 30 4.69 -5.65 -6.22
N GLY A 31 5.64 -4.73 -6.45
CA GLY A 31 6.30 -4.58 -7.75
C GLY A 31 7.11 -5.82 -8.13
N LEU A 32 7.86 -6.40 -7.19
CA LEU A 32 8.59 -7.65 -7.43
C LEU A 32 7.64 -8.81 -7.73
N PHE A 33 6.53 -8.92 -7.00
CA PHE A 33 5.53 -9.95 -7.25
C PHE A 33 4.97 -9.82 -8.67
N ARG A 34 4.63 -8.61 -9.14
CA ARG A 34 4.17 -8.36 -10.51
C ARG A 34 5.23 -8.68 -11.57
N ILE A 35 6.52 -8.48 -11.27
CA ILE A 35 7.62 -8.88 -12.17
C ILE A 35 7.70 -10.40 -12.28
N PHE A 36 7.66 -11.12 -11.16
CA PHE A 36 7.78 -12.57 -11.14
C PHE A 36 6.52 -13.30 -11.62
N ASN A 37 5.35 -12.66 -11.49
CA ASN A 37 4.05 -13.22 -11.84
C ASN A 37 3.33 -12.32 -12.86
N TYR A 38 4.03 -11.97 -13.94
CA TYR A 38 3.54 -11.00 -14.92
C TYR A 38 2.22 -11.42 -15.59
N ASP A 39 2.02 -12.72 -15.84
CA ASP A 39 0.77 -13.23 -16.40
C ASP A 39 -0.42 -13.00 -15.46
N LEU A 40 -0.23 -13.19 -14.15
CA LEU A 40 -1.25 -12.88 -13.14
C LEU A 40 -1.54 -11.38 -13.08
N ALA A 41 -0.50 -10.55 -13.21
CA ALA A 41 -0.65 -9.10 -13.26
C ALA A 41 -1.45 -8.64 -14.51
N ILE A 42 -1.19 -9.22 -15.69
CA ILE A 42 -1.97 -8.92 -16.90
C ILE A 42 -3.43 -9.37 -16.74
N ALA A 43 -3.67 -10.54 -16.15
CA ALA A 43 -5.01 -11.05 -15.89
C ALA A 43 -5.78 -10.13 -14.93
N GLU A 44 -5.14 -9.61 -13.89
CA GLU A 44 -5.69 -8.60 -12.98
C GLU A 44 -6.07 -7.32 -13.74
N PHE A 45 -5.20 -6.80 -14.60
CA PHE A 45 -5.49 -5.61 -15.41
C PHE A 45 -6.69 -5.82 -16.32
N SER A 46 -6.77 -6.99 -16.95
CA SER A 46 -7.89 -7.37 -17.81
C SER A 46 -9.20 -7.48 -17.03
N PHE A 47 -9.15 -8.07 -15.82
CA PHE A 47 -10.28 -8.13 -14.89
C PHE A 47 -10.77 -6.74 -14.45
N LEU A 48 -9.82 -5.83 -14.19
CA LEU A 48 -10.10 -4.45 -13.82
C LEU A 48 -10.43 -3.55 -15.03
N ARG A 49 -10.54 -4.12 -16.24
CA ARG A 49 -10.76 -3.40 -17.51
C ARG A 49 -9.75 -2.28 -17.74
N MET A 50 -8.55 -2.43 -17.20
CA MET A 50 -7.44 -1.52 -17.41
C MET A 50 -6.62 -1.93 -18.63
N PRO A 51 -6.14 -0.97 -19.43
CA PRO A 51 -5.27 -1.29 -20.56
C PRO A 51 -4.00 -2.01 -20.12
N VAL A 52 -3.72 -3.17 -20.70
CA VAL A 52 -2.60 -4.04 -20.30
C VAL A 52 -1.23 -3.36 -20.46
N PHE A 53 -1.11 -2.43 -21.42
CA PHE A 53 0.13 -1.67 -21.63
C PHE A 53 0.52 -0.79 -20.43
N LEU A 54 -0.41 -0.52 -19.49
CA LEU A 54 -0.11 0.21 -18.26
C LEU A 54 0.58 -0.67 -17.20
N CYS A 55 0.56 -2.00 -17.31
CA CYS A 55 1.13 -2.89 -16.31
C CYS A 55 2.63 -2.64 -16.07
N PRO A 56 3.50 -2.50 -17.10
CA PRO A 56 4.89 -2.11 -16.91
C PRO A 56 5.06 -0.75 -16.20
N LEU A 57 4.19 0.22 -16.48
CA LEU A 57 4.24 1.54 -15.84
C LEU A 57 3.91 1.46 -14.35
N VAL A 58 2.92 0.64 -13.98
CA VAL A 58 2.58 0.39 -12.57
C VAL A 58 3.71 -0.32 -11.84
N ILE A 59 4.37 -1.30 -12.45
CA ILE A 59 5.56 -1.95 -11.87
C ILE A 59 6.67 -0.92 -11.60
N ILE A 60 6.99 -0.07 -12.58
CA ILE A 60 8.01 0.98 -12.41
C ILE A 60 7.61 1.94 -11.29
N PHE A 61 6.33 2.29 -11.20
CA PHE A 61 5.81 3.15 -10.15
C PHE A 61 5.93 2.51 -8.77
N GLU A 62 5.53 1.25 -8.61
CA GLU A 62 5.59 0.52 -7.34
C GLU A 62 7.05 0.37 -6.86
N ILE A 63 7.94 -0.10 -7.73
CA ILE A 63 9.37 -0.26 -7.40
C ILE A 63 10.01 1.11 -7.11
N GLY A 64 9.74 2.12 -7.95
CA GLY A 64 10.28 3.46 -7.79
C GLY A 64 9.84 4.12 -6.49
N ALA A 65 8.54 4.05 -6.17
CA ALA A 65 7.98 4.55 -4.91
C ALA A 65 8.62 3.84 -3.70
N GLY A 66 8.72 2.52 -3.76
CA GLY A 66 9.38 1.72 -2.73
C GLY A 66 10.83 2.12 -2.48
N ILE A 67 11.64 2.25 -3.55
CA ILE A 67 13.04 2.71 -3.45
C ILE A 67 13.12 4.11 -2.84
N PHE A 68 12.33 5.06 -3.33
CA PHE A 68 12.37 6.44 -2.85
C PHE A 68 11.98 6.56 -1.37
N LEU A 69 10.95 5.81 -0.94
CA LEU A 69 10.55 5.77 0.47
C LEU A 69 11.62 5.11 1.35
N LEU A 70 12.25 4.04 0.88
CA LEU A 70 13.30 3.32 1.62
C LEU A 70 14.53 4.21 1.87
N PHE A 71 14.97 4.96 0.86
CA PHE A 71 16.11 5.89 0.96
C PHE A 71 15.74 7.29 1.48
N ASN A 72 14.50 7.50 1.92
CA ASN A 72 13.99 8.79 2.41
C ASN A 72 14.22 9.95 1.41
N LYS A 73 14.05 9.67 0.10
CA LYS A 73 14.17 10.64 -0.99
C LYS A 73 12.80 10.97 -1.55
N TYR A 74 12.55 12.25 -1.84
CA TYR A 74 11.29 12.72 -2.45
C TYR A 74 10.01 12.22 -1.76
N VAL A 75 10.06 11.97 -0.45
CA VAL A 75 8.98 11.30 0.30
C VAL A 75 7.63 12.00 0.14
N LYS A 76 7.62 13.34 0.20
CA LYS A 76 6.40 14.14 0.02
C LYS A 76 5.80 13.95 -1.38
N GLN A 77 6.65 13.96 -2.41
CA GLN A 77 6.24 13.78 -3.81
C GLN A 77 5.72 12.35 -4.04
N VAL A 78 6.39 11.35 -3.47
CA VAL A 78 5.95 9.95 -3.55
C VAL A 78 4.59 9.80 -2.89
N TYR A 79 4.38 10.31 -1.67
CA TYR A 79 3.07 10.25 -1.01
C TYR A 79 1.98 10.94 -1.83
N LEU A 80 2.27 12.11 -2.41
CA LEU A 80 1.30 12.80 -3.26
C LEU A 80 0.95 11.96 -4.49
N ALA A 81 1.94 11.35 -5.15
CA ALA A 81 1.72 10.47 -6.29
C ALA A 81 0.90 9.22 -5.89
N LEU A 82 1.21 8.61 -4.74
CA LEU A 82 0.45 7.48 -4.19
C LEU A 82 -1.01 7.85 -3.90
N ILE A 83 -1.26 9.04 -3.32
CA ILE A 83 -2.62 9.54 -3.04
C ILE A 83 -3.38 9.74 -4.35
N VAL A 84 -2.79 10.41 -5.34
CA VAL A 84 -3.42 10.63 -6.65
C VAL A 84 -3.73 9.30 -7.34
N PHE A 85 -2.78 8.36 -7.31
CA PHE A 85 -2.96 7.02 -7.84
C PHE A 85 -4.12 6.28 -7.15
N LEU A 86 -4.17 6.30 -5.82
CA LEU A 86 -5.26 5.67 -5.06
C LEU A 86 -6.61 6.30 -5.36
N ILE A 87 -6.71 7.62 -5.41
CA ILE A 87 -7.95 8.33 -5.77
C ILE A 87 -8.42 7.88 -7.16
N PHE A 88 -7.50 7.82 -8.14
CA PHE A 88 -7.82 7.39 -9.49
C PHE A 88 -8.34 5.95 -9.52
N VAL A 89 -7.62 5.00 -8.92
CA VAL A 89 -7.99 3.57 -8.93
C VAL A 89 -9.30 3.34 -8.18
N LEU A 90 -9.50 3.98 -7.02
CA LEU A 90 -10.74 3.86 -6.26
C LEU A 90 -11.94 4.44 -7.03
N SER A 91 -11.77 5.60 -7.66
CA SER A 91 -12.81 6.21 -8.50
C SER A 91 -13.15 5.30 -9.68
N LEU A 92 -12.14 4.73 -10.35
CA LEU A 92 -12.34 3.80 -11.45
C LEU A 92 -13.08 2.54 -11.00
N ALA A 93 -12.69 1.95 -9.86
CA ALA A 93 -13.35 0.78 -9.29
C ALA A 93 -14.84 1.06 -8.98
N LEU A 94 -15.15 2.22 -8.41
CA LEU A 94 -16.53 2.65 -8.15
C LEU A 94 -17.34 2.82 -9.44
N VAL A 95 -16.75 3.34 -10.51
CA VAL A 95 -17.43 3.47 -11.81
C VAL A 95 -17.71 2.10 -12.44
N ILE A 96 -16.78 1.14 -12.33
CA ILE A 96 -16.92 -0.18 -12.98
C ILE A 96 -17.82 -1.11 -12.16
N ARG A 97 -17.75 -1.07 -10.83
CA ARG A 97 -18.36 -2.05 -9.92
C ARG A 97 -19.19 -1.44 -8.79
N GLY A 98 -19.54 -0.15 -8.84
CA GLY A 98 -20.19 0.56 -7.73
C GLY A 98 -21.45 -0.13 -7.19
N GLU A 99 -22.34 -0.61 -8.07
CA GLU A 99 -23.55 -1.33 -7.66
C GLU A 99 -23.22 -2.63 -6.90
N ALA A 100 -22.25 -3.41 -7.40
CA ALA A 100 -21.81 -4.63 -6.74
C ALA A 100 -21.11 -4.34 -5.41
N MET A 101 -20.32 -3.27 -5.31
CA MET A 101 -19.65 -2.86 -4.07
C MET A 101 -20.66 -2.43 -3.00
N ILE A 102 -21.74 -1.75 -3.38
CA ILE A 102 -22.81 -1.37 -2.45
C ILE A 102 -23.57 -2.62 -1.98
N ALA A 103 -23.89 -3.54 -2.90
CA ALA A 103 -24.56 -4.79 -2.55
C ALA A 103 -23.71 -5.66 -1.61
N SER A 104 -22.40 -5.68 -1.79
CA SER A 104 -21.43 -6.38 -0.93
C SER A 104 -20.92 -5.54 0.25
N ALA A 105 -21.49 -4.35 0.52
CA ALA A 105 -21.01 -3.51 1.62
C ALA A 105 -21.16 -4.19 3.00
N GLY A 106 -22.14 -5.11 3.13
CA GLY A 106 -22.30 -5.94 4.33
C GLY A 106 -21.16 -6.94 4.56
N GLU A 107 -20.40 -7.28 3.52
CA GLU A 107 -19.24 -8.18 3.60
C GLU A 107 -18.03 -7.51 4.26
N LEU A 108 -18.01 -6.16 4.38
CA LEU A 108 -16.89 -5.42 4.99
C LEU A 108 -16.62 -5.77 6.47
N PHE A 109 -17.55 -6.46 7.13
CA PHE A 109 -17.41 -6.94 8.50
C PHE A 109 -17.56 -8.47 8.60
N VAL A 110 -17.53 -9.17 7.48
CA VAL A 110 -17.48 -10.63 7.44
C VAL A 110 -16.00 -11.02 7.54
N PHE A 111 -15.68 -11.89 8.49
CA PHE A 111 -14.33 -12.40 8.66
C PHE A 111 -14.06 -13.51 7.66
N ASP A 112 -13.31 -13.19 6.61
CA ASP A 112 -12.80 -14.15 5.65
C ASP A 112 -11.33 -14.48 5.94
N LEU A 113 -10.92 -15.73 5.73
CA LEU A 113 -9.54 -16.16 5.96
C LEU A 113 -8.61 -15.79 4.78
N THR A 114 -8.67 -14.53 4.34
CA THR A 114 -7.75 -13.99 3.33
C THR A 114 -6.69 -13.11 3.98
N ALA A 115 -5.52 -13.00 3.35
CA ALA A 115 -4.42 -12.16 3.86
C ALA A 115 -4.84 -10.67 3.96
N THR A 116 -5.63 -10.19 3.00
CA THR A 116 -6.14 -8.83 2.97
C THR A 116 -7.13 -8.57 4.10
N ASP A 117 -8.06 -9.49 4.33
CA ASP A 117 -9.06 -9.34 5.39
C ASP A 117 -8.43 -9.38 6.79
N TRP A 118 -7.49 -10.30 7.00
CA TRP A 118 -6.71 -10.35 8.24
C TRP A 118 -5.96 -9.03 8.49
N PHE A 119 -5.32 -8.47 7.45
CA PHE A 119 -4.58 -7.22 7.57
C PHE A 119 -5.50 -6.02 7.86
N LEU A 120 -6.65 -5.93 7.19
CA LEU A 120 -7.64 -4.88 7.41
C LEU A 120 -8.11 -4.88 8.87
N HIS A 121 -8.52 -6.03 9.38
CA HIS A 121 -8.99 -6.20 10.76
C HIS A 121 -7.87 -5.94 11.77
N PHE A 122 -6.63 -6.34 11.47
CA PHE A 122 -5.47 -6.03 12.30
C PHE A 122 -5.21 -4.51 12.39
N VAL A 123 -5.25 -3.80 11.25
CA VAL A 123 -5.11 -2.33 11.22
C VAL A 123 -6.25 -1.66 11.98
N PHE A 124 -7.49 -2.12 11.80
CA PHE A 124 -8.64 -1.62 12.55
C PHE A 124 -8.45 -1.79 14.06
N LEU A 125 -8.05 -2.99 14.52
CA LEU A 125 -7.78 -3.27 15.93
C LEU A 125 -6.68 -2.34 16.48
N LEU A 126 -5.58 -2.17 15.74
CA LEU A 126 -4.48 -1.30 16.13
C LEU A 126 -4.94 0.15 16.28
N ILE A 127 -5.72 0.67 15.32
CA ILE A 127 -6.28 2.03 15.39
C ILE A 127 -7.21 2.15 16.61
N ALA A 128 -8.11 1.19 16.84
CA ALA A 128 -9.04 1.20 17.96
C ALA A 128 -8.31 1.21 19.33
N VAL A 129 -7.29 0.38 19.48
CA VAL A 129 -6.43 0.34 20.68
C VAL A 129 -5.70 1.68 20.86
N MET A 130 -5.13 2.24 19.80
CA MET A 130 -4.45 3.54 19.87
C MET A 130 -5.40 4.68 20.27
N LEU A 131 -6.64 4.69 19.75
CA LEU A 131 -7.64 5.70 20.11
C LEU A 131 -8.10 5.55 21.57
N LEU A 132 -8.23 4.32 22.07
CA LEU A 132 -8.51 4.07 23.49
C LEU A 132 -7.33 4.46 24.38
N ALA A 133 -6.10 4.18 23.95
CA ALA A 133 -4.89 4.59 24.68
C ALA A 133 -4.68 6.11 24.69
N LYS A 134 -5.24 6.84 23.72
CA LYS A 134 -5.20 8.31 23.65
C LYS A 134 -6.21 8.99 24.60
N LYS A 135 -6.99 8.24 25.38
CA LYS A 135 -7.82 8.82 26.45
C LYS A 135 -6.94 9.19 27.66
N LYS A 136 -6.68 10.51 27.74
CA LYS A 136 -5.97 11.31 28.77
C LYS A 136 -4.46 11.37 28.62
#